data_AF-A0A5R1NND4-F1
#
_entry.id   AF-A0A5R1NND4-F1
#
_cell.length_a   1.000
_cell.length_b   1.000
_cell.length_c   1.000
_cell.angle_alpha   90.00
_cell.angle_beta   90.00
_cell.angle_gamma   90.00
#
_symmetry.space_group_name_H-M   'P 1'
#
loop_
_entity.id
_entity.type
_entity.pdbx_description
1 polymer ?
#
loop_
_entity_poly.entity_id
_entity_poly.type
_entity_poly.pdbx_seq_one_letter_code
_entity_poly.pdbx_strand_id
1 'polypeptide(L)'
;MAAHEELPAGAGQEAIDELGSIRQSIDNIDAALIHLLAERFKFTQQVGRLKAAHGLPPADPERELLQIRRLRGLAEEARLDPAFAEKFLNFIIAEVIHHHEKIAGTESAHGPAPRAAGARADAASPTAGTGTAASDAGTGTADSASGTGTAASRSDSLGPDSHSEATGPDSSPITSPAAS
;
A
#
# COMPACT_ATOMS: atom_id res chain seq x y z
N MET A 1 28.78 9.04 8.20
CA MET A 1 29.28 9.57 9.49
C MET A 1 28.07 9.70 10.41
N ALA A 2 27.60 8.58 10.96
CA ALA A 2 26.40 8.55 11.79
C ALA A 2 26.67 9.34 13.07
N ALA A 3 25.79 10.29 13.38
CA ALA A 3 25.79 10.96 14.67
C ALA A 3 25.61 9.88 15.74
N HIS A 4 26.66 9.65 16.54
CA HIS A 4 26.50 8.94 17.80
C HIS A 4 25.67 9.87 18.68
N GLU A 5 24.36 9.63 18.70
CA GLU A 5 23.48 10.15 19.72
C GLU A 5 23.89 9.46 21.01
N GLU A 6 24.80 10.11 21.77
CA GLU A 6 25.19 9.65 23.10
C GLU A 6 23.92 9.45 23.90
N LEU A 7 23.69 8.20 24.33
CA LEU A 7 22.63 7.87 25.27
C LEU A 7 22.72 8.87 26.43
N PRO A 8 21.60 9.47 26.86
CA PRO A 8 21.62 10.53 27.86
C PRO A 8 22.39 10.03 29.08
N ALA A 9 23.31 10.84 29.60
CA ALA A 9 24.30 10.48 30.63
C ALA A 9 23.73 9.94 31.96
N GLY A 10 22.41 9.78 32.07
CA GLY A 10 21.70 9.16 33.20
C GLY A 10 20.93 7.87 32.87
N ALA A 11 21.00 7.35 31.65
CA ALA A 11 20.48 6.01 31.35
C ALA A 11 21.39 4.97 32.03
N GLY A 12 20.87 4.27 33.04
CA GLY A 12 21.62 3.20 33.71
C GLY A 12 22.02 2.09 32.74
N GLN A 13 23.12 1.39 33.03
CA GLN A 13 23.62 0.28 32.20
C GLN A 13 22.52 -0.76 31.89
N GLU A 14 21.64 -1.04 32.85
CA GLU A 14 20.49 -1.93 32.68
C GLU A 14 19.56 -1.50 31.52
N ALA A 15 19.28 -0.20 31.40
CA ALA A 15 18.43 0.32 30.32
C ALA A 15 19.13 0.21 28.94
N ILE A 16 20.46 0.30 28.91
CA ILE A 16 21.25 0.13 27.68
C ILE A 16 21.21 -1.33 27.22
N ASP A 17 21.36 -2.27 28.16
CA ASP A 17 21.34 -3.69 27.88
C ASP A 17 19.94 -4.16 27.43
N GLU A 18 18.88 -3.67 28.08
CA GLU A 18 17.49 -3.93 27.69
C GLU A 18 17.19 -3.39 26.28
N LEU A 19 17.60 -2.15 26.00
CA LEU A 19 17.46 -1.55 24.67
C LEU A 19 18.19 -2.37 23.60
N GLY A 20 19.39 -2.87 23.90
CA GLY A 20 20.14 -3.75 23.02
C GLY A 20 19.38 -5.05 22.72
N SER A 21 18.81 -5.69 23.74
CA SER A 21 18.02 -6.91 23.59
C SER A 21 16.76 -6.71 22.74
N ILE A 22 16.05 -5.61 22.96
CA ILE A 22 14.85 -5.25 22.17
C ILE A 22 15.24 -5.01 20.71
N ARG A 23 16.31 -4.26 20.45
CA ARG A 23 16.79 -4.01 19.07
C ARG A 23 17.18 -5.30 18.36
N GLN A 24 17.86 -6.21 19.04
CA GLN A 24 18.19 -7.50 18.45
C GLN A 24 16.94 -8.30 18.06
N SER A 25 15.86 -8.19 18.83
CA SER A 25 14.58 -8.81 18.50
C SER A 25 13.91 -8.16 17.30
N ILE A 26 14.00 -6.82 17.17
CA ILE A 26 13.53 -6.07 15.99
C ILE A 26 14.28 -6.52 14.74
N ASP A 27 15.61 -6.58 14.79
CA ASP A 27 16.44 -6.99 13.65
C ASP A 27 16.08 -8.40 13.15
N ASN A 28 15.78 -9.32 14.08
CA ASN A 28 15.35 -10.68 13.74
C ASN A 28 13.97 -10.69 13.05
N ILE A 29 13.04 -9.85 13.49
CA ILE A 29 11.72 -9.70 12.86
C ILE A 29 11.89 -9.10 11.46
N ASP A 30 12.72 -8.08 11.31
CA ASP A 30 12.98 -7.42 10.03
C ASP A 30 13.59 -8.40 9.01
N ALA A 31 14.53 -9.25 9.44
CA ALA A 31 15.06 -10.31 8.58
C ALA A 31 13.96 -11.28 8.11
N ALA A 32 13.07 -11.70 9.01
CA ALA A 32 11.94 -12.56 8.66
C ALA A 32 10.97 -11.87 7.68
N LEU A 33 10.68 -10.58 7.88
CA LEU A 33 9.84 -9.79 6.98
C LEU A 33 10.42 -9.74 5.57
N ILE A 34 11.73 -9.52 5.42
CA ILE A 34 12.39 -9.50 4.10
C ILE A 34 12.30 -10.86 3.41
N HIS A 35 12.51 -11.96 4.14
CA HIS A 35 12.38 -13.30 3.57
C HIS A 35 10.93 -13.60 3.13
N LEU A 36 9.93 -13.23 3.92
CA LEU A 36 8.52 -13.40 3.57
C LEU A 36 8.12 -12.56 2.35
N LEU A 37 8.62 -11.32 2.26
CA LEU A 37 8.41 -10.48 1.09
C LEU A 37 9.06 -11.09 -0.15
N ALA A 38 10.29 -11.58 -0.06
CA ALA A 38 10.96 -12.23 -1.18
C ALA A 38 10.16 -13.43 -1.71
N GLU A 39 9.63 -14.27 -0.83
CA GLU A 39 8.73 -15.36 -1.22
C GLU A 39 7.44 -14.85 -1.88
N ARG A 40 6.80 -13.83 -1.30
CA ARG A 40 5.61 -13.20 -1.90
C ARG A 40 5.91 -12.67 -3.31
N PHE A 41 7.06 -12.04 -3.53
CA PHE A 41 7.46 -11.53 -4.84
C PHE A 41 7.73 -12.63 -5.87
N LYS A 42 8.16 -13.83 -5.46
CA LYS A 42 8.26 -14.98 -6.40
C LYS A 42 6.89 -15.34 -6.96
N PHE A 43 5.87 -15.43 -6.11
CA PHE A 43 4.50 -15.72 -6.55
C PHE A 43 3.93 -14.60 -7.41
N THR A 44 4.16 -13.34 -7.08
CA THR A 44 3.66 -12.23 -7.91
C THR A 44 4.34 -12.20 -9.27
N GLN A 45 5.63 -12.54 -9.39
CA GLN A 45 6.27 -12.71 -10.69
C GLN A 45 5.65 -13.84 -11.52
N GLN A 46 5.32 -14.97 -10.88
CA GLN A 46 4.61 -16.06 -11.56
C GLN A 46 3.24 -15.61 -12.06
N VAL A 47 2.46 -14.88 -11.24
CA VAL A 47 1.20 -14.26 -11.66
C VAL A 47 1.41 -13.30 -12.82
N GLY A 48 2.45 -12.47 -12.78
CA GLY A 48 2.77 -11.52 -13.85
C GLY A 48 3.07 -12.22 -15.18
N ARG A 49 3.89 -13.29 -15.14
CA ARG A 49 4.18 -14.12 -16.33
C ARG A 49 2.92 -14.79 -16.87
N LEU A 50 2.07 -15.33 -15.99
CA LEU A 50 0.79 -15.92 -16.36
C LEU A 50 -0.12 -14.89 -17.02
N LYS A 51 -0.28 -13.71 -16.41
CA LYS A 51 -1.08 -12.61 -16.96
C LYS A 51 -0.58 -12.18 -18.33
N ALA A 52 0.73 -11.97 -18.47
CA ALA A 52 1.36 -11.61 -19.74
C ALA A 52 1.15 -12.67 -20.82
N ALA A 53 1.32 -13.96 -20.50
CA ALA A 53 1.12 -15.05 -21.45
C ALA A 53 -0.32 -15.16 -21.98
N HIS A 54 -1.30 -14.69 -21.21
CA HIS A 54 -2.72 -14.73 -21.57
C HIS A 54 -3.31 -13.36 -21.94
N GLY A 55 -2.50 -12.31 -22.04
CA GLY A 55 -2.97 -10.95 -22.35
C GLY A 55 -3.91 -10.35 -21.29
N LEU A 56 -3.80 -10.82 -20.03
CA LEU A 56 -4.59 -10.29 -18.92
C LEU A 56 -3.98 -8.97 -18.41
N PRO A 57 -4.81 -8.02 -17.92
CA PRO A 57 -4.33 -6.76 -17.42
C PRO A 57 -3.45 -6.93 -16.16
N PRO A 58 -2.38 -6.13 -16.02
CA PRO A 58 -1.48 -6.20 -14.86
C PRO A 58 -2.20 -5.83 -13.56
N ALA A 59 -3.06 -4.81 -13.57
CA ALA A 59 -3.90 -4.40 -12.44
C ALA A 59 -5.21 -5.20 -12.38
N ASP A 60 -5.75 -5.37 -11.17
CA ASP A 60 -7.03 -6.03 -10.90
C ASP A 60 -7.71 -5.32 -9.70
N PRO A 61 -8.50 -4.25 -9.96
CA PRO A 61 -9.05 -3.40 -8.92
C PRO A 61 -9.94 -4.14 -7.92
N GLU A 62 -10.73 -5.12 -8.38
CA GLU A 62 -11.59 -5.91 -7.50
C GLU A 62 -10.76 -6.79 -6.56
N ARG A 63 -9.69 -7.40 -7.08
CA ARG A 63 -8.76 -8.18 -6.26
C ARG A 63 -8.00 -7.31 -5.27
N GLU A 64 -7.60 -6.11 -5.65
CA GLU A 64 -6.92 -5.15 -4.78
C GLU A 64 -7.82 -4.71 -3.61
N LEU A 65 -9.08 -4.37 -3.88
CA LEU A 65 -10.07 -4.03 -2.85
C LEU A 65 -10.32 -5.16 -1.84
N LEU A 66 -10.35 -6.42 -2.30
CA LEU A 66 -10.48 -7.57 -1.41
C LEU A 66 -9.25 -7.76 -0.53
N GLN A 67 -8.05 -7.57 -1.09
CA GLN A 67 -6.80 -7.66 -0.32
C GLN A 67 -6.73 -6.58 0.77
N ILE A 68 -7.13 -5.34 0.45
CA ILE A 68 -7.18 -4.23 1.42
C ILE A 68 -8.14 -4.56 2.56
N ARG A 69 -9.38 -4.98 2.25
CA ARG A 69 -10.37 -5.33 3.29
C ARG A 69 -9.87 -6.44 4.22
N ARG A 70 -9.29 -7.50 3.64
CA ARG A 70 -8.76 -8.62 4.44
C ARG A 70 -7.59 -8.17 5.31
N LEU A 71 -6.66 -7.37 4.78
CA LEU A 71 -5.47 -6.95 5.53
C LEU A 71 -5.83 -5.98 6.67
N ARG A 72 -6.82 -5.11 6.46
CA ARG A 72 -7.34 -4.25 7.53
C ARG A 72 -7.89 -5.08 8.70
N GLY A 73 -8.65 -6.14 8.43
CA GLY A 73 -9.11 -7.06 9.48
C GLY A 73 -7.96 -7.75 10.22
N LEU A 74 -6.95 -8.23 9.50
CA LEU A 74 -5.76 -8.83 10.13
C LEU A 74 -4.97 -7.82 10.98
N ALA A 75 -4.92 -6.55 10.56
CA ALA A 75 -4.28 -5.49 11.32
C ALA A 75 -5.02 -5.22 12.64
N GLU A 76 -6.36 -5.15 12.60
CA GLU A 76 -7.19 -5.01 13.81
C GLU A 76 -6.96 -6.16 14.80
N GLU A 77 -6.96 -7.40 14.32
CA GLU A 77 -6.67 -8.61 15.13
C GLU A 77 -5.26 -8.55 15.75
N ALA A 78 -4.28 -8.04 15.02
CA ALA A 78 -2.90 -7.90 15.46
C ALA A 78 -2.62 -6.65 16.31
N ARG A 79 -3.63 -5.80 16.57
CA ARG A 79 -3.47 -4.48 17.21
C ARG A 79 -2.50 -3.55 16.47
N LEU A 80 -2.48 -3.64 15.15
CA LEU A 80 -1.77 -2.74 14.24
C LEU A 80 -2.78 -1.73 13.65
N ASP A 81 -2.36 -0.49 13.44
CA ASP A 81 -3.20 0.52 12.79
C ASP A 81 -3.63 0.05 11.37
N PRO A 82 -4.94 -0.11 11.10
CA PRO A 82 -5.41 -0.54 9.79
C PRO A 82 -5.05 0.44 8.67
N ALA A 83 -4.96 1.74 8.96
CA ALA A 83 -4.55 2.74 7.98
C ALA A 83 -3.07 2.60 7.60
N PHE A 84 -2.22 2.25 8.55
CA PHE A 84 -0.82 1.90 8.28
C PHE A 84 -0.71 0.63 7.44
N ALA A 85 -1.43 -0.44 7.80
CA ALA A 85 -1.42 -1.69 7.05
C ALA A 85 -1.86 -1.51 5.59
N GLU A 86 -2.89 -0.70 5.37
CA GLU A 86 -3.36 -0.34 4.03
C GLU A 86 -2.30 0.43 3.23
N LYS A 87 -1.66 1.45 3.81
CA LYS A 87 -0.56 2.20 3.17
C LYS A 87 0.59 1.28 2.77
N PHE A 88 0.99 0.38 3.68
CA PHE A 88 2.04 -0.59 3.41
C PHE A 88 1.66 -1.54 2.26
N LEU A 89 0.42 -2.05 2.26
CA LEU A 89 -0.04 -2.92 1.18
C LEU A 89 -0.10 -2.20 -0.18
N ASN A 90 -0.59 -0.97 -0.21
CA ASN A 90 -0.64 -0.17 -1.43
C ASN A 90 0.75 0.05 -2.02
N PHE A 91 1.75 0.30 -1.16
CA PHE A 91 3.15 0.37 -1.59
C PHE A 91 3.62 -0.94 -2.24
N ILE A 92 3.33 -2.09 -1.62
CA ILE A 92 3.72 -3.39 -2.18
C ILE A 92 2.96 -3.71 -3.49
N ILE A 93 1.68 -3.36 -3.60
CA ILE A 93 0.88 -3.57 -4.81
C ILE A 93 1.45 -2.75 -5.97
N ALA A 94 1.77 -1.48 -5.75
CA ALA A 94 2.35 -0.61 -6.77
C ALA A 94 3.65 -1.20 -7.35
N GLU A 95 4.53 -1.71 -6.49
CA GLU A 95 5.78 -2.36 -6.91
C GLU A 95 5.53 -3.66 -7.69
N VAL A 96 4.47 -4.40 -7.37
CA VAL A 96 4.09 -5.62 -8.10
C VAL A 96 3.55 -5.29 -9.50
N ILE A 97 2.71 -4.27 -9.62
CA ILE A 97 2.14 -3.84 -10.91
C ILE A 97 3.27 -3.40 -11.85
N HIS A 98 4.21 -2.60 -11.36
CA HIS A 98 5.40 -2.19 -12.11
C HIS A 98 6.19 -3.38 -12.67
N HIS A 99 6.38 -4.44 -11.86
CA HIS A 99 7.02 -5.67 -12.32
C HIS A 99 6.20 -6.41 -13.38
N HIS A 100 4.87 -6.39 -13.30
CA HIS A 100 4.01 -7.03 -14.30
C HIS A 100 4.06 -6.30 -15.64
N GLU A 101 4.05 -4.97 -15.63
CA GLU A 101 4.21 -4.14 -16.82
C GLU A 101 5.54 -4.42 -17.52
N LYS A 102 6.63 -4.52 -16.76
CA LYS A 102 7.95 -4.93 -17.27
C LYS A 102 7.94 -6.32 -17.89
N ILE A 103 7.33 -7.31 -17.24
CA ILE A 103 7.24 -8.69 -17.75
C ILE A 103 6.41 -8.75 -19.04
N ALA A 104 5.35 -7.96 -19.13
CA ALA A 104 4.51 -7.85 -20.32
C ALA A 104 5.16 -7.02 -21.46
N GLY A 105 6.37 -6.48 -21.25
CA GLY A 105 7.06 -5.63 -22.22
C GLY A 105 6.34 -4.30 -22.47
N THR A 106 5.48 -3.87 -21.53
CA THR A 106 4.55 -2.75 -21.68
C THR A 106 5.11 -1.45 -21.05
N GLU A 107 6.43 -1.27 -20.99
CA GLU A 107 6.98 0.03 -20.62
C GLU A 107 6.82 1.02 -21.79
N SER A 108 5.74 1.81 -21.75
CA SER A 108 5.77 3.16 -22.34
C SER A 108 6.55 4.06 -21.38
N ALA A 109 7.55 4.75 -21.90
CA ALA A 109 8.45 5.64 -21.17
C ALA A 109 7.71 6.79 -20.43
N HIS A 110 7.21 6.54 -19.22
CA HIS A 110 6.78 7.61 -18.32
C HIS A 110 6.78 7.18 -16.85
N GLY A 111 7.87 7.45 -16.14
CA GLY A 111 7.89 7.42 -14.68
C GLY A 111 8.43 8.75 -14.13
N PRO A 112 7.64 9.54 -13.39
CA PRO A 112 8.21 10.60 -12.58
C PRO A 112 8.87 9.98 -11.33
N ALA A 113 10.12 10.35 -11.10
CA ALA A 113 10.90 9.90 -9.95
C ALA A 113 10.32 10.44 -8.62
N PRO A 114 10.24 9.64 -7.54
CA PRO A 114 9.99 10.18 -6.22
C PRO A 114 11.26 10.87 -5.71
N ARG A 115 11.27 12.20 -5.72
CA ARG A 115 12.28 12.99 -5.00
C ARG A 115 12.00 12.93 -3.50
N ALA A 116 12.81 12.17 -2.78
CA ALA A 116 13.02 12.35 -1.35
C ALA A 116 14.52 12.34 -1.05
N ALA A 117 15.15 13.49 -1.24
CA ALA A 117 16.48 13.78 -0.70
C ALA A 117 16.40 15.13 0.01
N GLY A 118 16.11 15.08 1.31
CA GLY A 118 16.29 16.21 2.22
C GLY A 118 17.78 16.45 2.43
N ALA A 119 18.41 17.11 1.46
CA ALA A 119 19.73 17.71 1.62
C ALA A 119 19.57 19.03 2.39
N ARG A 120 20.30 19.13 3.50
CA ARG A 120 20.45 20.31 4.33
C ARG A 120 20.87 21.51 3.48
N ALA A 121 20.16 22.62 3.62
CA ALA A 121 20.60 23.93 3.15
C ALA A 121 20.90 24.78 4.39
N ASP A 122 22.19 24.90 4.71
CA ASP A 122 22.70 25.97 5.57
C ASP A 122 22.83 27.26 4.75
N ALA A 123 22.56 28.37 5.43
CA ALA A 123 22.88 29.77 5.12
C ALA A 123 22.13 30.46 3.96
N ALA A 124 21.21 31.36 4.33
CA ALA A 124 21.46 32.82 4.31
C ALA A 124 20.16 33.60 4.60
N SER A 125 20.17 34.39 5.69
CA SER A 125 19.18 35.42 5.98
C SER A 125 19.14 36.49 4.89
N PRO A 126 17.94 37.04 4.57
CA PRO A 126 17.85 38.41 4.09
C PRO A 126 17.13 39.29 5.12
N THR A 127 17.74 40.45 5.31
CA THR A 127 17.33 41.58 6.13
C THR A 127 15.99 42.17 5.73
N ALA A 128 15.30 42.72 6.73
CA ALA A 128 14.04 43.45 6.64
C ALA A 128 14.01 44.53 5.55
N GLY A 129 12.90 44.57 4.81
CA GLY A 129 12.51 45.66 3.92
C GLY A 129 11.02 45.92 4.05
N THR A 130 10.67 46.95 4.82
CA THR A 130 9.34 47.56 4.88
C THR A 130 9.02 48.28 3.58
N GLY A 131 7.86 48.00 2.97
CA GLY A 131 7.35 48.69 1.79
C GLY A 131 5.84 48.49 1.62
N THR A 132 5.12 49.60 1.78
CA THR A 132 3.68 49.83 1.82
C THR A 132 2.97 49.75 0.45
N ALA A 133 1.63 49.63 0.49
CA ALA A 133 0.62 49.97 -0.55
C ALA A 133 0.46 48.96 -1.71
N ALA A 134 -0.70 48.70 -2.31
CA ALA A 134 -2.09 49.10 -2.12
C ALA A 134 -2.98 48.21 -3.02
N SER A 135 -4.26 48.08 -2.62
CA SER A 135 -5.47 47.87 -3.43
C SER A 135 -5.35 47.46 -4.92
N ASP A 136 -6.09 46.42 -5.34
CA ASP A 136 -7.35 46.69 -6.06
C ASP A 136 -8.32 45.51 -6.09
N ALA A 137 -9.60 45.88 -6.10
CA ALA A 137 -10.76 45.01 -6.06
C ALA A 137 -11.13 44.50 -7.47
N GLY A 138 -11.71 43.29 -7.53
CA GLY A 138 -12.19 42.69 -8.77
C GLY A 138 -13.01 41.43 -8.54
N THR A 139 -14.02 41.49 -7.67
CA THR A 139 -15.01 40.41 -7.50
C THR A 139 -15.96 40.40 -8.70
N GLY A 140 -15.81 39.40 -9.55
CA GLY A 140 -16.80 39.03 -10.57
C GLY A 140 -18.01 38.35 -9.93
N THR A 141 -19.19 38.91 -10.15
CA THR A 141 -20.47 38.27 -9.83
C THR A 141 -20.97 37.56 -11.09
N ALA A 142 -20.93 36.23 -11.07
CA ALA A 142 -21.56 35.37 -12.05
C ALA A 142 -23.07 35.33 -11.81
N ASP A 143 -23.83 35.56 -12.87
CA ASP A 143 -25.27 35.41 -12.95
C ASP A 143 -25.62 33.92 -13.11
N SER A 144 -26.61 33.44 -12.36
CA SER A 144 -27.09 32.06 -12.38
C SER A 144 -28.53 32.01 -11.91
N ALA A 145 -29.48 31.93 -12.85
CA ALA A 145 -30.81 31.41 -12.61
C ALA A 145 -31.51 31.01 -13.91
N SER A 146 -31.85 29.73 -14.05
CA SER A 146 -33.18 29.22 -14.43
C SER A 146 -33.06 27.88 -15.17
N GLY A 147 -33.80 26.87 -14.69
CA GLY A 147 -33.81 25.54 -15.30
C GLY A 147 -34.50 24.50 -14.42
N THR A 148 -35.77 24.71 -14.12
CA THR A 148 -36.68 23.75 -13.51
C THR A 148 -37.09 22.64 -14.48
N GLY A 149 -37.10 21.39 -14.04
CA GLY A 149 -37.84 20.29 -14.68
C GLY A 149 -37.52 18.96 -14.00
N THR A 150 -38.38 18.40 -13.15
CA THR A 150 -39.63 17.66 -13.42
C THR A 150 -39.42 16.18 -13.10
N ALA A 151 -40.36 15.66 -12.31
CA ALA A 151 -40.40 14.36 -11.67
C ALA A 151 -40.62 13.16 -12.61
N ALA A 152 -40.24 11.96 -12.14
CA ALA A 152 -40.97 10.68 -12.23
C ALA A 152 -40.06 9.58 -11.64
N SER A 153 -40.29 9.05 -10.43
CA SER A 153 -41.21 7.94 -10.13
C SER A 153 -41.18 6.81 -11.18
N ARG A 154 -40.57 5.67 -10.82
CA ARG A 154 -41.18 4.34 -10.99
C ARG A 154 -40.40 3.25 -10.27
N SER A 155 -41.16 2.55 -9.44
CA SER A 155 -40.94 1.33 -8.69
C SER A 155 -41.12 0.08 -9.55
N ASP A 156 -40.28 -0.93 -9.33
CA ASP A 156 -40.59 -2.38 -9.41
C ASP A 156 -39.33 -3.12 -8.92
N SER A 157 -39.26 -3.89 -7.84
CA SER A 157 -40.07 -4.98 -7.26
C SER A 157 -39.80 -6.36 -7.88
N LEU A 158 -39.25 -7.24 -7.01
CA LEU A 158 -39.17 -8.72 -7.04
C LEU A 158 -38.27 -9.40 -8.10
N GLY A 159 -37.52 -10.46 -7.79
CA GLY A 159 -37.52 -11.35 -6.63
C GLY A 159 -36.24 -12.19 -6.49
N PRO A 160 -36.17 -13.08 -5.48
CA PRO A 160 -34.99 -13.88 -5.17
C PRO A 160 -35.14 -15.31 -5.69
N ASP A 161 -34.06 -15.93 -6.17
CA ASP A 161 -34.09 -17.38 -6.40
C ASP A 161 -32.74 -18.07 -6.10
N SER A 162 -32.86 -18.98 -5.14
CA SER A 162 -32.22 -20.31 -5.04
C SER A 162 -30.71 -20.44 -4.82
N HIS A 163 -30.40 -20.82 -3.59
CA HIS A 163 -29.24 -21.60 -3.16
C HIS A 163 -29.03 -22.85 -4.03
N SER A 164 -27.79 -23.08 -4.46
CA SER A 164 -27.30 -24.38 -4.94
C SER A 164 -26.15 -24.81 -4.02
N GLU A 165 -26.45 -25.80 -3.19
CA GLU A 165 -25.54 -26.48 -2.27
C GLU A 165 -25.48 -27.94 -2.73
N ALA A 166 -24.31 -28.40 -3.19
CA ALA A 166 -23.85 -29.80 -3.14
C ALA A 166 -22.63 -30.01 -4.05
N THR A 167 -21.42 -30.09 -3.48
CA THR A 167 -20.46 -31.14 -3.89
C THR A 167 -19.37 -31.37 -2.84
N GLY A 168 -19.30 -32.61 -2.37
CA GLY A 168 -18.26 -33.20 -1.51
C GLY A 168 -18.90 -34.42 -0.82
N PRO A 169 -18.17 -35.48 -0.47
CA PRO A 169 -16.71 -35.69 -0.49
C PRO A 169 -16.31 -36.95 -1.30
N ASP A 170 -15.01 -37.19 -1.55
CA ASP A 170 -14.34 -38.33 -0.90
C ASP A 170 -12.82 -38.32 -1.12
N SER A 171 -12.13 -38.71 -0.06
CA SER A 171 -10.68 -38.79 0.07
C SER A 171 -10.19 -40.24 -0.12
N SER A 172 -8.85 -40.37 -0.20
CA SER A 172 -8.02 -41.57 0.01
C SER A 172 -7.39 -42.20 -1.24
N PRO A 173 -6.26 -42.93 -1.10
CA PRO A 173 -4.99 -42.44 -0.55
C PRO A 173 -3.77 -42.77 -1.45
N ILE A 174 -2.68 -42.09 -1.17
CA ILE A 174 -1.37 -42.17 -1.84
C ILE A 174 -0.64 -43.44 -1.35
N THR A 175 -0.25 -44.33 -2.27
CA THR A 175 0.66 -45.45 -1.97
C THR A 175 2.05 -45.12 -2.46
N SER A 176 3.03 -45.13 -1.56
CA SER A 176 4.47 -45.03 -1.85
C SER A 176 5.08 -46.44 -1.74
N PRO A 177 6.03 -46.84 -2.61
CA PRO A 177 6.87 -47.99 -2.32
C PRO A 177 8.26 -47.54 -1.81
N ALA A 178 8.74 -48.29 -0.82
CA ALA A 178 10.07 -48.23 -0.25
C ALA A 178 11.13 -48.75 -1.24
N ALA A 179 12.30 -48.12 -1.26
CA ALA A 179 13.50 -48.65 -1.89
C ALA A 179 14.45 -49.17 -0.80
N SER A 180 14.92 -50.41 -0.99
CA SER A 180 16.05 -51.03 -0.29
C SER A 180 17.38 -50.44 -0.72
#